data_AF-A0A431IAQ9-F1
#
_entry.id   AF-A0A431IAQ9-F1
#
_cell.length_a   1.000
_cell.length_b   1.000
_cell.length_c   1.000
_cell.angle_alpha   90.00
_cell.angle_beta   90.00
_cell.angle_gamma   90.00
#
_symmetry.space_group_name_H-M   'P 1'
#
loop_
_entity.id
_entity.type
_entity.pdbx_description
1 polymer ?
#
loop_
_entity_poly.entity_id
_entity_poly.type
_entity_poly.pdbx_seq_one_letter_code
_entity_poly.pdbx_strand_id
1 'polypeptide(L)'
;MELKERVQLLAKAKKEPKLQEIEIEMCKRDPIYFFNTYLYTDKNKTLFSDDTPDVIPFILFPFQEEYITEVWKSITQANIPVQERDPNELTNVFIEKSRQM
;
A
#
# COMPACT_ATOMS: atom_id res chain seq x y z
N MET A 1 8.07 -7.96 -1.63
CA MET A 1 9.51 -7.64 -1.72
C MET A 1 10.17 -8.09 -0.44
N GLU A 2 11.32 -8.75 -0.52
CA GLU A 2 12.04 -9.23 0.65
C GLU A 2 12.69 -8.07 1.43
N LEU A 3 12.83 -8.20 2.75
CA LEU A 3 13.35 -7.11 3.62
C LEU A 3 14.74 -6.63 3.18
N LYS A 4 15.61 -7.55 2.78
CA LYS A 4 16.97 -7.24 2.31
C LYS A 4 16.97 -6.41 1.03
N GLU A 5 16.09 -6.74 0.09
CA GLU A 5 15.93 -6.02 -1.18
C GLU A 5 15.43 -4.61 -0.92
N ARG A 6 14.44 -4.48 -0.04
CA ARG A 6 13.88 -3.19 0.39
C ARG A 6 14.95 -2.28 0.99
N VAL A 7 15.75 -2.79 1.93
CA VAL A 7 16.83 -2.00 2.54
C VAL A 7 17.86 -1.54 1.50
N GLN A 8 18.22 -2.41 0.56
CA GLN A 8 19.18 -2.07 -0.49
C GLN A 8 18.62 -1.01 -1.45
N LEU A 9 17.36 -1.14 -1.85
CA LEU A 9 16.66 -0.17 -2.69
C LEU A 9 16.64 1.21 -2.03
N LEU A 10 16.19 1.29 -0.78
CA LEU A 10 16.10 2.56 -0.04
C LEU A 10 17.47 3.20 0.19
N ALA A 11 18.50 2.40 0.50
CA ALA A 11 19.86 2.88 0.67
C ALA A 11 20.46 3.46 -0.63
N LYS A 12 20.12 2.87 -1.78
CA LYS A 12 20.52 3.38 -3.11
C LYS A 12 19.72 4.63 -3.48
N ALA A 13 18.40 4.59 -3.36
CA ALA A 13 17.51 5.70 -3.69
C ALA A 13 17.89 6.98 -2.92
N LYS A 14 18.34 6.86 -1.66
CA LYS A 14 18.83 8.00 -0.86
C LYS A 14 20.06 8.70 -1.46
N LYS A 15 20.86 8.00 -2.26
CA LYS A 15 22.12 8.50 -2.85
C LYS A 15 21.98 8.88 -4.32
N GLU A 16 20.93 8.41 -4.99
CA GLU A 16 20.77 8.52 -6.43
C GLU A 16 19.46 9.27 -6.77
N PRO A 17 19.52 10.58 -7.09
CA PRO A 17 18.33 11.40 -7.33
C PRO A 17 17.42 10.88 -8.45
N LYS A 18 18.00 10.30 -9.51
CA LYS A 18 17.22 9.69 -10.60
C LYS A 18 16.42 8.48 -10.13
N LEU A 19 17.00 7.64 -9.28
CA LEU A 19 16.30 6.50 -8.71
C LEU A 19 15.20 6.97 -7.75
N GLN A 20 15.46 8.02 -6.96
CA GLN A 20 14.45 8.63 -6.11
C GLN A 20 13.24 9.12 -6.91
N GLU A 21 13.45 9.75 -8.06
CA GLU A 21 12.37 10.21 -8.94
C GLU A 21 11.53 9.03 -9.47
N ILE A 22 12.19 7.95 -9.92
CA ILE A 22 11.51 6.72 -10.37
C ILE A 22 10.66 6.14 -9.23
N GLU A 23 11.20 6.05 -8.03
CA GLU A 23 10.50 5.52 -6.86
C GLU A 23 9.28 6.37 -6.47
N ILE A 24 9.41 7.69 -6.55
CA ILE A 24 8.28 8.61 -6.30
C ILE A 24 7.17 8.37 -7.34
N GLU A 25 7.52 8.23 -8.62
CA GLU A 25 6.54 7.95 -9.67
C GLU A 25 5.89 6.57 -9.50
N MET A 26 6.65 5.56 -9.07
CA MET A 26 6.09 4.25 -8.72
C MET A 26 5.06 4.37 -7.59
N CYS A 27 5.39 5.10 -6.52
CA CYS A 27 4.47 5.31 -5.39
C CYS A 27 3.19 6.07 -5.80
N LYS A 28 3.26 6.97 -6.78
CA LYS A 28 2.09 7.69 -7.30
C LYS A 28 1.18 6.81 -8.15
N ARG A 29 1.73 5.81 -8.85
CA ARG A 29 0.98 4.96 -9.76
C ARG A 29 0.40 3.74 -9.07
N ASP A 30 1.14 3.22 -8.11
CA ASP A 30 0.80 2.01 -7.36
C ASP A 30 0.85 2.31 -5.85
N PRO A 31 -0.31 2.53 -5.21
CA PRO A 31 -0.34 2.77 -3.76
C PRO A 31 0.12 1.53 -2.99
N ILE A 32 -0.12 0.31 -3.46
CA ILE A 32 0.30 -0.92 -2.78
C ILE A 32 1.83 -1.02 -2.75
N TYR A 33 2.49 -0.61 -3.84
CA TYR A 33 3.95 -0.47 -3.86
C TYR A 33 4.45 0.46 -2.75
N PHE A 34 3.79 1.59 -2.52
CA PHE A 34 4.16 2.52 -1.45
C PHE A 34 4.06 1.86 -0.07
N PHE A 35 2.95 1.19 0.24
CA PHE A 35 2.78 0.48 1.51
C PHE A 35 3.87 -0.59 1.73
N ASN A 36 4.11 -1.41 0.71
CA ASN A 36 5.05 -2.53 0.79
C ASN A 36 6.52 -2.09 0.84
N THR A 37 6.86 -0.90 0.33
CA THR A 37 8.25 -0.43 0.17
C THR A 37 8.64 0.66 1.16
N TYR A 38 7.70 1.48 1.63
CA TYR A 38 8.03 2.67 2.43
C TYR A 38 7.36 2.71 3.81
N LEU A 39 6.28 1.97 4.07
CA LEU A 39 5.64 1.98 5.39
C LEU A 39 6.27 1.01 6.41
N TYR A 40 6.34 1.47 7.64
CA TYR A 40 6.83 0.73 8.80
C TYR A 40 5.86 0.91 9.97
N THR A 41 5.91 -0.02 10.92
CA THR A 41 5.18 0.05 12.19
C THR A 41 6.13 -0.23 13.35
N ASP A 42 5.79 0.31 14.51
CA ASP A 42 6.48 -0.04 15.75
C ASP A 42 6.13 -1.47 16.15
N LYS A 43 7.13 -2.20 16.65
CA LYS A 43 6.93 -3.55 17.18
C LYS A 43 6.10 -3.48 18.45
N ASN A 44 5.26 -4.48 18.67
CA ASN A 44 4.60 -4.66 19.96
C ASN A 44 5.59 -5.30 20.95
N LYS A 45 6.11 -4.51 21.89
CA LYS A 45 7.09 -4.95 22.89
C LYS A 45 6.61 -6.07 23.83
N THR A 46 5.30 -6.33 23.88
CA THR A 46 4.73 -7.43 24.67
C THR A 46 4.68 -8.74 23.90
N LEU A 47 4.56 -8.69 22.56
CA LEU A 47 4.42 -9.86 21.69
C LEU A 47 5.73 -10.29 21.02
N PHE A 48 6.68 -9.38 20.88
CA PHE A 48 7.96 -9.62 20.22
C PHE A 48 9.12 -9.41 21.20
N SER A 49 10.16 -10.22 21.05
CA SER A 49 11.37 -10.17 21.86
C SER A 49 12.29 -8.99 21.49
N ASP A 50 13.25 -8.72 22.38
CA ASP A 50 14.20 -7.60 22.24
C ASP A 50 15.24 -7.80 21.12
N ASP A 51 15.39 -9.02 20.63
CA ASP A 51 16.22 -9.35 19.46
C ASP A 51 15.59 -8.89 18.13
N THR A 52 14.29 -8.58 18.13
CA THR A 52 13.57 -8.06 16.95
C THR A 52 13.70 -6.53 16.89
N PRO A 53 13.94 -5.92 15.70
CA PRO A 53 14.02 -4.47 15.56
C PRO A 53 12.75 -3.76 16.06
N ASP A 54 12.91 -2.60 16.71
CA ASP A 54 11.79 -1.79 17.22
C ASP A 54 10.86 -1.28 16.10
N VAL A 55 11.37 -1.16 14.88
CA VAL A 55 10.63 -0.72 13.71
C VAL A 55 10.68 -1.82 12.65
N ILE A 56 9.51 -2.30 12.23
CA ILE A 56 9.37 -3.40 11.28
C ILE A 56 8.53 -2.98 10.08
N PRO A 57 8.68 -3.62 8.91
CA PRO A 57 7.82 -3.36 7.76
C PRO A 57 6.35 -3.45 8.12
N PHE A 58 5.54 -2.52 7.61
CA PHE A 58 4.09 -2.66 7.68
C PHE A 58 3.65 -3.75 6.71
N ILE A 59 3.01 -4.80 7.22
CA ILE A 59 2.44 -5.87 6.40
C ILE A 59 0.95 -5.62 6.29
N LEU A 60 0.48 -5.43 5.05
CA LEU A 60 -0.95 -5.29 4.78
C LEU A 60 -1.65 -6.63 5.00
N PHE A 61 -2.77 -6.60 5.72
CA PHE A 61 -3.74 -7.69 5.67
C PHE A 61 -4.51 -7.63 4.34
N PRO A 62 -5.03 -8.76 3.84
CA PRO A 62 -5.75 -8.81 2.56
C PRO A 62 -6.88 -7.78 2.45
N PHE A 63 -7.68 -7.60 3.51
CA PHE A 63 -8.78 -6.63 3.50
C PHE A 63 -8.30 -5.16 3.41
N GLN A 64 -7.07 -4.87 3.88
CA GLN A 64 -6.49 -3.53 3.79
C GLN A 64 -6.01 -3.26 2.36
N GLU A 65 -5.41 -4.26 1.71
CA GLU A 65 -5.01 -4.18 0.30
C GLU A 65 -6.22 -3.99 -0.62
N GLU A 66 -7.30 -4.75 -0.40
CA GLU A 66 -8.58 -4.58 -1.10
C GLU A 66 -9.11 -3.15 -0.93
N TYR A 67 -9.15 -2.66 0.32
CA TYR A 67 -9.64 -1.33 0.64
C TYR A 67 -8.81 -0.22 -0.03
N ILE A 68 -7.48 -0.31 0.04
CA ILE A 68 -6.58 0.68 -0.57
C ILE A 68 -6.78 0.72 -2.09
N THR A 69 -6.89 -0.45 -2.71
CA THR A 69 -7.10 -0.57 -4.16
C THR A 69 -8.42 0.06 -4.58
N GLU A 70 -9.51 -0.22 -3.84
CA GLU A 70 -10.84 0.32 -4.14
C GLU A 70 -10.89 1.85 -3.99
N VAL A 71 -10.28 2.38 -2.92
CA VAL A 71 -10.19 3.83 -2.70
C VAL A 71 -9.36 4.49 -3.81
N TRP A 72 -8.24 3.88 -4.20
CA TRP A 72 -7.40 4.41 -5.26
C TRP A 72 -8.09 4.41 -6.62
N LYS A 73 -8.79 3.33 -6.97
CA LYS A 73 -9.66 3.27 -8.15
C LYS A 73 -10.69 4.38 -8.11
N SER A 74 -11.41 4.52 -6.98
CA SER A 74 -12.43 5.54 -6.82
C SER A 74 -11.89 6.96 -7.03
N ILE A 75 -10.68 7.26 -6.54
CA ILE A 75 -10.04 8.57 -6.72
C ILE A 75 -9.59 8.78 -8.17
N THR A 76 -8.92 7.80 -8.78
CA THR A 76 -8.32 7.94 -10.12
C THR A 76 -9.33 7.81 -11.25
N GLN A 77 -10.41 7.07 -11.02
CA GLN A 77 -11.49 6.80 -11.97
C GLN A 77 -12.78 7.58 -11.65
N ALA A 78 -12.76 8.48 -10.66
CA ALA A 78 -13.91 9.31 -10.28
C ALA A 78 -14.58 10.02 -11.47
N ASN A 79 -13.80 10.31 -12.52
CA ASN A 79 -14.24 11.02 -13.71
C ASN A 79 -14.73 10.12 -14.86
N ILE A 80 -14.71 8.78 -14.70
CA ILE A 80 -15.29 7.87 -15.69
C ILE A 80 -16.83 7.96 -15.54
N PRO A 81 -17.56 8.38 -16.60
CA PRO A 81 -19.02 8.38 -16.59
C PRO A 81 -19.55 7.00 -16.22
N VAL A 82 -20.63 6.95 -15.44
CA VAL A 82 -21.21 5.68 -14.93
C VAL A 82 -21.51 4.69 -16.08
N GLN A 83 -21.83 5.22 -17.26
CA GLN A 83 -22.13 4.46 -18.47
C GLN A 83 -20.92 3.75 -19.09
N GLU A 84 -19.70 4.18 -18.73
CA GLU A 84 -18.43 3.66 -19.22
C GLU A 84 -17.71 2.77 -18.19
N ARG A 85 -18.31 2.59 -17.00
CA ARG A 85 -17.79 1.69 -15.97
C ARG A 85 -18.21 0.26 -16.28
N ASP A 86 -17.34 -0.71 -16.01
CA ASP A 86 -17.69 -2.13 -16.15
C ASP A 86 -18.91 -2.42 -15.24
N PRO A 87 -20.03 -2.93 -15.77
CA PRO A 87 -21.22 -3.25 -14.97
C PRO A 87 -20.96 -4.31 -13.90
N ASN A 88 -19.85 -5.05 -13.98
CA ASN A 88 -19.39 -5.98 -12.94
C ASN A 88 -18.47 -5.33 -11.88
N GLU A 89 -18.00 -4.09 -12.09
CA GLU A 89 -17.15 -3.36 -11.13
C GLU A 89 -17.93 -2.51 -10.13
N LEU A 90 -19.23 -2.24 -10.38
CA LEU A 90 -19.98 -1.28 -9.56
C LEU A 90 -20.39 -1.84 -8.18
N THR A 91 -19.47 -1.64 -7.24
CA THR A 91 -19.65 -1.10 -5.89
C THR A 91 -20.73 -1.75 -5.02
N ASN A 92 -20.32 -2.71 -4.19
CA ASN A 92 -21.00 -2.94 -2.92
C ASN A 92 -20.07 -3.36 -1.78
N VAL A 93 -18.73 -3.27 -1.87
CA VAL A 93 -17.88 -3.68 -0.72
C VAL A 93 -18.13 -2.78 0.51
N PHE A 94 -18.20 -1.46 0.34
CA PHE A 94 -18.49 -0.53 1.44
C PHE A 94 -19.90 -0.73 2.04
N ILE A 95 -20.90 -1.04 1.22
CA ILE A 95 -22.29 -1.26 1.66
C ILE A 95 -22.44 -2.67 2.26
N GLU A 96 -21.77 -3.69 1.74
CA GLU A 96 -21.84 -5.07 2.23
C GLU A 96 -21.04 -5.27 3.50
N LYS A 97 -19.82 -4.72 3.60
CA LYS A 97 -18.99 -4.85 4.81
C LYS A 97 -19.52 -4.02 5.97
N SER A 98 -20.16 -2.88 5.72
CA SER A 98 -20.84 -2.10 6.78
C SER A 98 -22.11 -2.76 7.30
N ARG A 99 -22.72 -3.67 6.53
CA ARG A 99 -23.87 -4.48 6.97
C ARG A 99 -23.49 -5.74 7.76
N GLN A 100 -22.20 -6.08 7.82
CA GLN A 100 -21.66 -7.25 8.53
C GLN A 100 -20.99 -6.92 9.87
N MET A 101 -20.94 -5.63 10.26
CA MET A 101 -20.59 -5.15 11.61
C MET A 101 -21.85 -4.78 12.37
#